data_AF-S4P079-F1
#
_entry.id   AF-S4P079-F1
#
_cell.length_a   1.000
_cell.length_b   1.000
_cell.length_c   1.000
_cell.angle_alpha   90.00
_cell.angle_beta   90.00
_cell.angle_gamma   90.00
#
_symmetry.space_group_name_H-M   'P 1'
#
loop_
_entity.id
_entity.type
_entity.pdbx_description
1 polymer ?
#
loop_
_entity_poly.entity_id
_entity_poly.type
_entity_poly.pdbx_seq_one_letter_code
_entity_poly.pdbx_strand_id
1 'polypeptide(L)' 'MVHRRLLHDDAFGVGEALNETVNGKGLIVRGNHRIYNIDPRNGDEIINERKNVIENHLKPIVFVSNSDSTPYEIWINL' A
#
# COMPACT_ATOMS: atom_id res chain seq x y z
N MET A 1 10.84 -8.80 -7.39
CA MET A 1 9.65 -9.61 -7.72
C MET A 1 8.44 -8.91 -7.12
N VAL A 2 7.39 -8.59 -7.89
CA VAL A 2 6.24 -7.77 -7.44
C VAL A 2 4.95 -8.61 -7.26
N HIS A 3 4.75 -9.58 -8.15
CA HIS A 3 3.64 -10.53 -8.14
C HIS A 3 4.10 -11.78 -8.88
N ARG A 4 3.47 -12.93 -8.60
CA ARG A 4 3.78 -14.19 -9.27
C ARG A 4 2.49 -14.96 -9.55
N ARG A 5 2.46 -15.63 -10.70
CA ARG A 5 1.39 -16.53 -11.13
C ARG A 5 2.04 -17.77 -11.74
N LEU A 6 1.73 -18.93 -11.18
CA LEU A 6 2.21 -20.24 -11.63
C LEU A 6 1.02 -21.03 -12.17
N LEU A 7 1.24 -21.79 -13.24
CA LEU A 7 0.21 -22.63 -13.85
C LEU A 7 0.32 -24.10 -13.44
N HIS A 8 1.33 -24.42 -12.64
CA HIS A 8 1.59 -25.75 -12.12
C HIS A 8 1.89 -25.66 -10.62
N ASP A 9 1.49 -26.69 -9.89
CA ASP A 9 1.88 -26.94 -8.50
C ASP A 9 3.37 -27.31 -8.44
N ASP A 10 4.01 -27.00 -7.31
CA ASP A 10 5.42 -27.25 -7.07
C ASP A 10 5.70 -28.54 -6.27
N ALA A 11 4.66 -29.32 -5.96
CA ALA A 11 4.71 -30.59 -5.24
C ALA A 11 5.21 -30.50 -3.78
N PHE A 12 5.12 -29.33 -3.14
CA PHE A 12 5.44 -29.17 -1.70
C PHE A 12 4.24 -29.35 -0.77
N GLY A 13 3.10 -29.82 -1.30
CA GLY A 13 1.97 -30.30 -0.50
C GLY A 13 0.71 -29.44 -0.52
N VAL A 14 0.71 -28.31 -1.25
CA VAL A 14 -0.51 -27.50 -1.44
C VAL A 14 -1.45 -28.17 -2.44
N GLY A 15 -0.91 -28.75 -3.52
CA GLY A 15 -1.70 -29.51 -4.49
C GLY A 15 -2.47 -28.64 -5.48
N GLU A 16 -2.10 -27.37 -5.61
CA GLU A 16 -2.70 -26.44 -6.56
C GLU A 16 -1.66 -25.45 -7.09
N ALA A 17 -1.86 -25.02 -8.34
CA ALA A 17 -1.02 -23.99 -8.93
C ALA A 17 -1.33 -22.63 -8.29
N LEU A 18 -0.30 -21.78 -8.09
CA LEU A 18 -0.48 -20.41 -7.66
C LEU A 18 -1.10 -19.53 -8.78
N ASN A 19 -2.40 -19.69 -8.99
CA ASN A 19 -3.13 -19.17 -10.13
C ASN A 19 -4.39 -18.40 -9.68
N GLU A 20 -4.20 -17.38 -8.84
CA GLU A 20 -5.30 -16.59 -8.27
C GLU A 20 -6.13 -15.89 -9.37
N THR A 21 -7.45 -15.99 -9.28
CA THR A 21 -8.38 -15.37 -10.24
C THR A 21 -9.57 -14.70 -9.55
N VAL A 22 -10.12 -13.65 -10.18
CA VAL A 22 -11.36 -12.96 -9.78
C VAL A 22 -12.23 -12.83 -11.02
N ASN A 23 -13.48 -13.29 -10.95
CA ASN A 23 -14.43 -13.27 -12.07
C ASN A 23 -13.86 -13.90 -13.36
N GLY A 24 -13.12 -15.01 -13.23
CA GLY A 24 -12.50 -15.72 -14.36
C GLY A 24 -11.27 -15.03 -14.98
N LYS A 25 -10.79 -13.92 -14.39
CA LYS A 25 -9.61 -13.18 -14.84
C LYS A 25 -8.49 -13.32 -13.81
N GLY A 26 -7.24 -13.27 -14.27
CA GLY A 26 -6.08 -13.27 -13.37
C GLY A 26 -6.13 -12.11 -12.39
N LEU A 27 -5.70 -12.35 -11.15
CA LEU A 27 -5.67 -11.34 -10.09
C LEU A 27 -4.83 -10.13 -10.52
N ILE A 28 -5.34 -8.92 -10.24
CA ILE A 28 -4.62 -7.66 -10.46
C ILE A 28 -4.22 -7.10 -9.09
N VAL A 29 -2.91 -6.90 -8.88
CA VAL A 29 -2.39 -6.30 -7.66
C VAL A 29 -1.99 -4.84 -7.88
N ARG A 30 -2.07 -4.03 -6.82
CA ARG A 30 -1.57 -2.65 -6.79
C ARG A 30 -0.73 -2.46 -5.53
N GLY A 31 0.48 -1.95 -5.68
CA GLY A 31 1.42 -1.69 -4.58
C GLY A 31 2.29 -0.46 -4.86
N ASN A 32 3.07 -0.04 -3.87
CA ASN A 32 3.97 1.09 -3.99
C ASN A 32 5.35 0.71 -3.47
N HIS A 33 6.41 1.09 -4.18
CA HIS A 33 7.78 1.08 -3.67
C HIS A 33 8.24 2.52 -3.46
N ARG A 34 8.91 2.79 -2.33
CA ARG A 34 9.52 4.09 -2.03
C ARG A 34 11.02 3.90 -1.97
N ILE A 35 11.75 4.73 -2.71
CA ILE A 35 13.20 4.67 -2.81
C ILE A 35 13.75 5.88 -2.07
N TYR A 36 14.68 5.64 -1.16
CA TYR A 36 15.36 6.66 -0.38
C TYR A 36 16.84 6.65 -0.77
N ASN A 37 17.37 7.82 -1.13
CA ASN A 37 18.80 8.02 -1.31
C ASN A 37 19.33 8.72 -0.06
N ILE A 38 20.04 7.99 0.80
CA ILE A 38 20.51 8.47 2.10
C ILE A 38 22.03 8.33 2.20
N ASP A 39 22.69 9.30 2.82
CA ASP A 39 24.07 9.17 3.28
C ASP A 39 24.08 8.46 4.65
N PRO A 40 24.65 7.23 4.75
CA PRO A 40 24.72 6.50 6.02
C PRO A 40 25.63 7.16 7.07
N ARG A 41 26.36 8.23 6.72
CA ARG A 41 27.20 9.00 7.65
C ARG A 41 26.47 10.23 8.20
N ASN A 42 25.32 10.58 7.62
CA ASN A 42 24.49 11.69 8.07
C ASN A 42 23.41 11.19 9.03
N GLY A 43 23.58 11.49 10.32
CA GLY A 43 22.64 11.06 11.36
C GLY A 43 21.21 11.57 11.16
N ASP A 44 21.04 12.78 10.63
CA ASP A 44 19.72 13.38 10.41
C ASP A 44 18.96 12.67 9.27
N GLU A 45 19.66 12.28 8.22
CA GLU A 45 19.07 11.52 7.11
C GLU A 45 18.60 10.14 7.55
N ILE A 46 19.35 9.46 8.42
CA ILE A 46 18.95 8.18 9.00
C ILE A 46 17.70 8.35 9.87
N ILE A 47 17.64 9.40 10.70
CA ILE A 47 16.46 9.68 11.53
C ILE A 47 15.24 9.94 10.65
N ASN A 48 15.40 10.71 9.57
CA ASN A 48 14.32 11.02 8.63
C ASN A 48 13.86 9.78 7.85
N GLU A 49 14.77 8.90 7.43
CA GLU A 49 14.41 7.63 6.81
C GLU A 49 13.53 6.79 7.75
N ARG A 50 13.92 6.64 9.01
CA ARG A 50 13.15 5.89 10.01
C ARG A 50 11.76 6.48 10.25
N LYS A 51 11.66 7.81 10.32
CA LYS A 51 10.37 8.52 10.42
C LYS A 51 9.49 8.20 9.22
N ASN A 52 10.03 8.32 8.01
CA ASN A 52 9.31 8.01 6.78
C ASN A 52 8.83 6.55 6.75
N VAL A 53 9.65 5.59 7.20
CA VAL A 53 9.25 4.18 7.31
C VAL A 53 8.05 4.01 8.26
N ILE A 54 8.08 4.67 9.42
CA ILE A 54 6.99 4.63 10.39
C ILE A 54 5.71 5.25 9.80
N GLU A 55 5.79 6.44 9.21
CA GLU A 55 4.64 7.10 8.56
C GLU A 55 4.04 6.27 7.43
N ASN A 56 4.89 5.54 6.70
CA ASN A 56 4.46 4.66 5.63
C ASN A 56 3.76 3.40 6.12
N HIS A 57 4.16 2.89 7.28
CA HIS A 57 3.57 1.72 7.91
C HIS A 57 2.28 2.08 8.67
N LEU A 58 2.30 3.23 9.35
CA LEU A 58 1.20 3.78 10.14
C LEU A 58 0.51 4.92 9.38
N LYS A 59 -0.03 4.60 8.20
CA LYS A 59 -0.74 5.58 7.37
C LYS A 59 -1.95 6.16 8.11
N PRO A 60 -2.27 7.44 7.90
CA PRO A 60 -3.46 8.04 8.48
C PRO A 60 -4.73 7.33 7.99
N ILE A 61 -5.69 7.19 8.90
CA ILE A 61 -7.04 6.71 8.58
C ILE A 61 -7.85 7.92 8.12
N VAL A 62 -8.35 7.86 6.89
CA VAL A 62 -9.21 8.90 6.33
C VAL A 62 -10.65 8.59 6.71
N PHE A 63 -11.27 9.48 7.50
CA PHE A 63 -12.70 9.43 7.79
C PHE A 63 -13.43 10.35 6.81
N VAL A 64 -14.46 9.81 6.17
CA VAL A 64 -15.31 10.56 5.24
C VAL A 64 -16.74 10.42 5.73
N SER A 65 -17.45 11.55 5.81
CA SER A 65 -18.86 11.62 6.15
C SER A 65 -19.63 12.36 5.06
N ASN A 66 -20.89 12.02 4.91
CA ASN A 66 -21.78 12.77 4.03
C ASN A 66 -21.97 14.21 4.56
N SER A 67 -21.89 15.20 3.68
CA SER A 67 -22.06 16.63 3.97
C SER A 67 -23.37 17.22 3.43
N ASP A 68 -24.37 16.40 3.08
CA ASP A 68 -25.66 16.86 2.51
C ASP A 68 -26.35 17.94 3.37
N SER A 69 -26.12 17.92 4.70
CA SER A 69 -26.69 18.91 5.63
C SER A 69 -25.78 20.11 5.92
N THR A 70 -24.61 20.19 5.30
CA THR A 70 -23.64 21.29 5.50
C THR A 70 -23.37 21.98 4.16
N PRO A 71 -24.04 23.12 3.88
CA PRO A 71 -23.76 23.93 2.71
C PRO A 71 -22.28 24.33 2.63
N TYR A 72 -21.75 24.41 1.41
CA TYR A 72 -20.34 24.74 1.14
C TYR A 72 -19.87 26.03 1.83
N GLU A 73 -20.75 27.03 1.92
CA GLU A 73 -20.49 28.33 2.56
C GLU A 73 -20.23 28.22 4.07
N ILE A 74 -20.86 27.25 4.74
CA ILE A 74 -20.62 26.96 6.16
C ILE A 74 -19.34 26.15 6.29
N TRP A 75 -19.11 25.19 5.39
CA TRP A 75 -17.95 24.30 5.44
C TRP A 75 -16.61 25.03 5.30
N ILE A 76 -16.52 26.02 4.41
CA ILE A 76 -15.26 26.74 4.15
C ILE A 76 -14.81 27.65 5.32
N ASN A 77 -15.71 27.94 6.26
CA ASN A 77 -15.49 28.84 7.39
C ASN A 77 -15.41 28.14 8.76
N LEU A 78 -15.46 26.80 8.77
CA LEU A 78 -15.20 25.97 9.95
C LEU A 78 -13.70 25.72 10.13
#